data_AF-A0A031LRY7-F1
#
_entry.id   AF-A0A031LRY7-F1
#
_cell.length_a   1.000
_cell.length_b   1.000
_cell.length_c   1.000
_cell.angle_alpha   90.00
_cell.angle_beta   90.00
_cell.angle_gamma   90.00
#
_symmetry.space_group_name_H-M   'P 1'
#
loop_
_entity.id
_entity.type
_entity.pdbx_description
1 polymer ?
#
loop_
_entity_poly.entity_id
_entity_poly.type
_entity_poly.pdbx_seq_one_letter_code
_entity_poly.pdbx_strand_id
1 'polypeptide(L)'
;MKEDFINWLNFHAEILNRYKITYFLWGIGMVLMPISQYLYPQILKSIYNFQIFSQYIFRKFVEENINYLVHGLWVIPLIIFMFFFIVGLKIHQENIEKIYKY
;
A
#
# COMPACT_ATOMS: atom_id res chain seq x y z
N MET A 1 5.89 -7.53 -31.74
CA MET A 1 6.30 -7.70 -30.33
C MET A 1 6.78 -6.40 -29.68
N LYS A 2 7.89 -5.79 -30.11
CA LYS A 2 8.36 -4.54 -29.50
C LYS A 2 7.41 -3.36 -29.76
N GLU A 3 6.90 -3.25 -30.98
CA GLU A 3 5.93 -2.21 -31.37
C GLU A 3 4.60 -2.36 -30.63
N ASP A 4 4.07 -3.58 -30.49
CA ASP A 4 2.82 -3.84 -29.76
C ASP A 4 2.92 -3.43 -28.29
N PHE A 5 4.05 -3.71 -27.65
CA PHE A 5 4.30 -3.30 -26.26
C PHE A 5 4.41 -1.79 -26.12
N ILE A 6 5.08 -1.10 -27.06
CA ILE A 6 5.17 0.36 -27.06
C ILE A 6 3.79 0.99 -27.24
N ASN A 7 2.97 0.45 -28.15
CA ASN A 7 1.61 0.91 -28.37
C ASN A 7 0.73 0.70 -27.13
N TRP A 8 0.86 -0.45 -26.48
CA TRP A 8 0.18 -0.76 -25.22
C TRP A 8 0.58 0.21 -24.09
N LEU A 9 1.86 0.53 -23.95
CA LEU A 9 2.35 1.52 -22.98
C LEU A 9 1.81 2.92 -23.28
N ASN A 10 1.89 3.36 -24.53
CA ASN A 10 1.43 4.68 -24.96
C ASN A 10 -0.07 4.85 -24.69
N PHE A 11 -0.86 3.81 -24.99
CA PHE A 11 -2.29 3.76 -24.70
C PHE A 11 -2.59 3.97 -23.21
N HIS A 12 -1.97 3.19 -22.32
CA HIS A 12 -2.19 3.34 -20.89
C HIS A 12 -1.67 4.68 -20.36
N ALA A 13 -0.55 5.18 -20.88
CA ALA A 13 -0.02 6.49 -20.53
C ALA A 13 -0.99 7.62 -20.93
N GLU A 14 -1.63 7.53 -22.10
CA GLU A 14 -2.64 8.50 -22.53
C GLU A 14 -3.85 8.53 -21.58
N ILE A 15 -4.37 7.36 -21.21
CA ILE A 15 -5.50 7.25 -20.29
C ILE A 15 -5.15 7.80 -18.91
N LEU A 16 -3.97 7.45 -18.40
CA LEU A 16 -3.51 7.94 -17.10
C LEU A 16 -3.27 9.47 -17.11
N ASN A 17 -2.81 10.02 -18.24
CA ASN A 17 -2.67 11.47 -18.43
C ASN A 17 -4.03 12.18 -18.43
N ARG A 18 -5.06 11.57 -19.02
CA ARG A 18 -6.42 12.09 -19.01
C ARG A 18 -7.06 11.98 -17.61
N TYR A 19 -6.83 10.87 -16.91
CA TYR A 19 -7.39 10.60 -15.58
C TYR A 19 -6.30 10.45 -14.52
N LYS A 20 -5.81 11.60 -14.05
CA LYS A 20 -4.69 11.69 -13.09
C LYS A 20 -4.97 11.10 -11.70
N ILE A 21 -6.23 10.81 -11.38
CA ILE A 21 -6.63 10.26 -10.07
C ILE A 21 -5.92 8.93 -9.76
N THR A 22 -5.68 8.10 -10.78
CA THR A 22 -4.94 6.85 -10.63
C THR A 22 -3.51 7.09 -10.17
N TYR A 23 -2.80 8.05 -10.79
CA TYR A 23 -1.45 8.45 -10.36
C TYR A 23 -1.45 8.99 -8.94
N PHE A 24 -2.45 9.79 -8.58
CA PHE A 24 -2.56 10.34 -7.24
C PHE A 24 -2.71 9.23 -6.18
N LEU A 25 -3.54 8.24 -6.44
CA LEU A 25 -3.74 7.10 -5.53
C LEU A 25 -2.48 6.24 -5.38
N TRP A 26 -1.82 5.92 -6.49
CA TRP A 26 -0.55 5.20 -6.43
C TRP A 26 0.55 6.01 -5.73
N GLY A 27 0.58 7.33 -5.96
CA GLY A 27 1.47 8.25 -5.26
C GLY A 27 1.22 8.26 -3.74
N ILE A 28 -0.05 8.28 -3.31
CA ILE A 28 -0.41 8.15 -1.89
C ILE A 28 0.12 6.82 -1.34
N GLY A 29 -0.11 5.70 -2.04
CA GLY A 29 0.41 4.40 -1.63
C GLY A 29 1.94 4.40 -1.45
N MET A 30 2.65 4.98 -2.42
CA MET A 30 4.11 5.12 -2.39
C MET A 30 4.62 5.98 -1.23
N VAL A 31 3.87 7.01 -0.80
CA VAL A 31 4.24 7.87 0.32
C VAL A 31 3.85 7.25 1.67
N LEU A 32 2.69 6.60 1.75
CA LEU A 32 2.23 5.95 2.98
C LEU A 32 3.06 4.70 3.33
N MET A 33 3.65 4.03 2.35
CA MET A 33 4.55 2.90 2.59
C MET A 33 5.73 3.28 3.53
N PRO A 34 6.62 4.23 3.22
CA PRO A 34 7.71 4.62 4.12
C PRO A 34 7.22 5.26 5.43
N ILE A 35 6.10 6.00 5.39
CA ILE A 35 5.48 6.55 6.61
C ILE A 35 5.07 5.41 7.55
N SER A 36 4.41 4.38 7.03
CA SER A 36 3.99 3.23 7.84
C SER A 36 5.17 2.44 8.36
N GLN A 37 6.24 2.30 7.58
CA GLN A 37 7.48 1.66 8.02
C GLN A 37 8.13 2.44 9.18
N TYR A 38 8.10 3.77 9.13
CA TYR A 38 8.60 4.65 10.18
C TYR A 38 7.72 4.62 11.45
N LEU A 39 6.39 4.64 11.28
CA LEU A 39 5.44 4.66 12.40
C LEU A 39 5.29 3.30 13.08
N TYR A 40 5.43 2.19 12.35
CA TYR A 40 5.26 0.84 12.89
C TYR A 40 6.02 0.56 14.19
N PRO A 41 7.36 0.77 14.28
CA PRO A 41 8.09 0.54 15.53
C PRO A 41 7.66 1.49 16.64
N GLN A 42 7.25 2.72 16.32
CA GLN A 42 6.78 3.69 17.32
C GLN A 42 5.43 3.27 17.90
N ILE A 43 4.53 2.79 17.05
CA ILE A 43 3.23 2.25 17.44
C ILE A 43 3.43 1.00 18.31
N LEU A 44 4.28 0.06 17.90
CA LEU A 44 4.60 -1.12 18.70
C LEU A 44 5.15 -0.75 20.08
N LYS A 45 6.11 0.19 20.14
CA LYS A 45 6.68 0.67 21.40
C LYS A 45 5.66 1.38 22.27
N SER A 46 4.77 2.17 21.67
CA SER A 46 3.69 2.87 22.39
C SER A 46 2.73 1.85 23.01
N ILE A 47 2.27 0.87 22.23
CA ILE A 47 1.38 -0.20 22.68
C ILE A 47 2.05 -1.03 23.79
N TYR A 48 3.32 -1.39 23.63
CA TYR A 48 4.09 -2.12 24.64
C TYR A 48 4.16 -1.40 26.00
N ASN A 49 4.28 -0.07 25.99
CA ASN A 49 4.38 0.75 27.20
C ASN A 49 3.03 1.24 27.73
N PHE A 50 1.92 0.99 27.01
CA PHE A 50 0.62 1.51 27.38
C PHE A 50 0.05 0.72 28.58
N GLN A 51 -0.22 1.40 29.69
CA GLN A 51 -0.65 0.78 30.96
C GLN A 51 -1.97 -0.03 30.89
N ILE A 52 -2.81 0.19 29.87
CA ILE A 52 -4.02 -0.62 29.68
C ILE A 52 -3.70 -2.00 29.07
N PHE A 53 -2.59 -2.11 28.32
CA PHE A 53 -2.05 -3.38 27.80
C PHE A 53 -0.89 -3.93 28.64
N SER A 54 -0.51 -3.25 29.73
CA SER A 54 0.50 -3.75 30.68
C SER A 54 -0.02 -4.90 31.55
N GLN A 55 -1.22 -5.43 31.27
CA GLN A 55 -1.57 -6.77 31.73
C GLN A 55 -0.61 -7.75 31.05
N TYR A 56 0.12 -8.50 31.88
CA TYR A 56 1.17 -9.49 31.60
C TYR A 56 1.07 -10.27 30.26
N ILE A 57 -0.15 -10.46 29.74
CA ILE A 57 -0.48 -11.19 28.51
C ILE A 57 0.07 -10.52 27.25
N PHE A 58 -0.13 -9.20 27.04
CA PHE A 58 0.29 -8.58 25.76
C PHE A 58 1.81 -8.41 25.69
N ARG A 59 2.43 -8.05 26.81
CA ARG A 59 3.89 -8.00 26.93
C ARG A 59 4.52 -9.36 26.63
N LYS A 60 4.00 -10.42 27.26
CA LYS A 60 4.42 -11.80 27.01
C LYS A 60 4.20 -12.20 25.55
N PHE A 61 3.06 -11.85 24.96
CA PHE A 61 2.79 -12.11 23.54
C PHE A 61 3.81 -11.43 22.61
N VAL A 62 4.16 -10.17 22.85
CA VAL A 62 5.18 -9.45 22.06
C VAL A 62 6.56 -10.09 22.24
N GLU A 63 6.95 -10.43 23.46
CA GLU A 63 8.22 -11.09 23.76
C GLU A 63 8.31 -12.48 23.09
N GLU A 64 7.23 -13.27 23.11
CA GLU A 64 7.16 -14.60 22.49
C GLU A 64 7.11 -14.56 20.96
N ASN A 65 6.60 -13.47 20.37
CA ASN A 65 6.34 -13.36 18.93
C ASN A 65 7.20 -12.28 18.24
N ILE A 66 8.27 -11.81 18.88
CA ILE A 66 9.10 -10.71 18.36
C ILE A 66 9.63 -10.98 16.94
N ASN A 67 9.99 -12.24 16.64
CA ASN A 67 10.45 -12.66 15.32
C ASN A 67 9.38 -12.43 14.24
N TYR A 68 8.11 -12.67 14.54
CA TYR A 68 6.99 -12.41 13.63
C TYR A 68 6.70 -10.91 13.51
N LEU A 69 6.78 -10.16 14.62
CA LEU A 69 6.54 -8.72 14.63
C LEU A 69 7.58 -7.95 13.81
N VAL A 70 8.83 -8.43 13.72
CA VAL A 70 9.85 -7.85 12.83
C VAL A 70 9.42 -7.92 11.37
N HIS A 71 8.74 -8.98 10.94
CA HIS A 71 8.24 -9.06 9.56
C HIS A 71 7.14 -8.02 9.28
N GLY A 72 6.41 -7.57 10.30
CA GLY A 72 5.42 -6.50 10.18
C GLY A 72 5.99 -5.17 9.67
N LEU A 73 7.29 -4.90 9.85
CA LEU A 73 7.98 -3.74 9.28
C LEU A 73 7.91 -3.69 7.75
N TRP A 74 7.77 -4.86 7.10
CA TRP A 74 7.73 -4.96 5.64
C TRP A 74 6.33 -5.31 5.15
N VAL A 75 5.65 -6.20 5.87
CA VAL A 75 4.31 -6.67 5.50
C VAL A 75 3.28 -5.54 5.54
N ILE A 76 3.28 -4.69 6.58
CA ILE A 76 2.28 -3.63 6.70
C ILE A 76 2.45 -2.56 5.61
N PRO A 77 3.66 -2.02 5.34
CA PRO A 77 3.86 -1.10 4.24
C PRO A 77 3.46 -1.69 2.87
N LEU A 78 3.78 -2.96 2.64
CA LEU A 78 3.40 -3.65 1.40
C LEU A 78 1.89 -3.80 1.27
N ILE A 79 1.17 -4.14 2.34
CA ILE A 79 -0.30 -4.23 2.34
C ILE A 79 -0.90 -2.86 2.01
N ILE A 80 -0.41 -1.78 2.62
CA ILE A 80 -0.86 -0.42 2.34
C ILE A 80 -0.64 -0.08 0.87
N PHE A 81 0.57 -0.32 0.34
CA PHE A 81 0.87 -0.08 -1.06
C PHE A 81 -0.05 -0.88 -1.99
N MET A 82 -0.20 -2.18 -1.73
CA MET A 82 -1.06 -3.07 -2.52
C MET A 82 -2.51 -2.62 -2.53
N PHE A 83 -3.03 -2.15 -1.39
CA PHE A 83 -4.39 -1.62 -1.31
C PHE A 83 -4.59 -0.45 -2.27
N PHE A 84 -3.72 0.58 -2.21
CA PHE A 84 -3.80 1.72 -3.11
C PHE A 84 -3.53 1.34 -4.57
N PHE A 85 -2.64 0.37 -4.80
CA PHE A 85 -2.34 -0.14 -6.13
C PHE A 85 -3.58 -0.79 -6.77
N ILE A 86 -4.26 -1.70 -6.06
CA ILE A 86 -5.46 -2.38 -6.52
C ILE A 86 -6.60 -1.38 -6.76
N VAL A 87 -6.82 -0.43 -5.83
CA VAL A 87 -7.85 0.60 -6.00
C VAL A 87 -7.56 1.46 -7.23
N GLY A 88 -6.31 1.87 -7.44
CA GLY A 88 -5.92 2.63 -8.61
C GLY A 88 -6.07 1.82 -9.91
N LEU A 89 -5.73 0.52 -9.90
CA LEU A 89 -5.95 -0.37 -11.05
C LEU A 89 -7.42 -0.47 -11.41
N LYS A 90 -8.30 -0.66 -10.42
CA LYS A 90 -9.75 -0.73 -10.66
C LYS A 90 -10.27 0.56 -11.29
N ILE A 91 -9.87 1.72 -10.76
CA ILE A 91 -10.26 3.02 -11.31
C ILE A 91 -9.69 3.21 -12.73
N HIS A 92 -8.47 2.75 -12.98
CA HIS A 92 -7.87 2.79 -14.32
C HIS A 92 -8.64 1.94 -15.33
N GLN A 93 -9.07 0.74 -14.93
CA GLN A 93 -9.93 -0.12 -15.74
C GLN A 93 -11.28 0.55 -16.04
N GLU A 94 -11.94 1.12 -15.03
CA GLU A 94 -13.18 1.87 -15.21
C GLU A 94 -12.99 3.07 -16.17
N ASN A 95 -11.82 3.72 -16.15
CA ASN A 95 -11.51 4.82 -17.07
C ASN A 95 -11.29 4.36 -18.52
N ILE A 96 -10.71 3.17 -18.70
CA ILE A 96 -10.61 2.51 -20.01
C ILE A 96 -12.01 2.21 -20.55
N GLU A 97 -12.85 1.57 -19.75
CA GLU A 97 -14.23 1.21 -20.12
C GLU A 97 -15.05 2.44 -20.53
N LYS A 98 -14.93 3.55 -19.79
CA LYS A 98 -15.59 4.83 -20.12
C LYS A 98 -15.22 5.37 -21.51
N ILE A 99 -13.96 5.23 -21.92
CA ILE A 99 -13.51 5.72 -23.23
C ILE A 99 -13.97 4.78 -24.36
N TYR A 100 -13.91 3.47 -24.12
CA TYR A 100 -14.10 2.46 -25.18
C TYR A 100 -15.49 1.83 -25.23
N LYS A 101 -16.41 2.24 -24.34
CA LYS A 101 -17.81 1.74 -24.27
C LYS A 101 -17.89 0.21 -24.32
N TYR A 102 -17.08 -0.45 -23.51
CA TYR A 102 -17.33 -1.83 -23.11
C TYR A 102 -18.17 -1.86 -21.83
#